data_AF-A0A2R4WNC1-F1
#
_entry.id   AF-A0A2R4WNC1-F1
#
_cell.length_a   1.000
_cell.length_b   1.000
_cell.length_c   1.000
_cell.angle_alpha   90.00
_cell.angle_beta   90.00
_cell.angle_gamma   90.00
#
_symmetry.space_group_name_H-M   'P 1'
#
loop_
_entity.id
_entity.type
_entity.pdbx_description
1 polymer ?
#
loop_
_entity_poly.entity_id
_entity_poly.type
_entity_poly.pdbx_seq_one_letter_code
_entity_poly.pdbx_strand_id
1 'polypeptide(L)'
;MSVRQSVSLPAALLAVMLTAGTCLPAAGADAARGRILAMQLCSRCHVIGREQAAGGFVGPSFIGIATMPSTTGLALSVFLQNHHQRMPSLQLERDERDAIIDYILSLKADRPATR
;
A
#
# COMPACT_ATOMS: atom_id res chain seq x y z
N MET A 1 51.12 41.95 45.97
CA MET A 1 50.92 40.50 46.18
C MET A 1 49.90 40.03 45.15
N SER A 2 50.33 39.16 44.25
CA SER A 2 49.56 38.54 43.16
C SER A 2 48.81 37.32 43.69
N VAL A 3 47.63 37.00 43.16
CA VAL A 3 47.30 35.72 42.49
C VAL A 3 45.93 35.86 41.82
N ARG A 4 45.92 35.74 40.48
CA ARG A 4 44.74 35.51 39.62
C ARG A 4 44.28 34.07 39.79
N GLN A 5 42.98 33.83 39.87
CA GLN A 5 42.39 32.49 39.79
C GLN A 5 41.64 32.31 38.47
N SER A 6 41.85 31.14 37.89
CA SER A 6 41.74 30.80 36.48
C SER A 6 40.31 30.42 36.07
N VAL A 7 39.94 30.79 34.86
CA VAL A 7 38.73 30.32 34.15
C VAL A 7 38.84 28.83 33.86
N SER A 8 37.73 28.09 33.93
CA SER A 8 37.57 26.80 33.25
C SER A 8 36.11 26.63 32.79
N LEU A 9 35.85 26.90 31.50
CA LEU A 9 34.63 26.47 30.80
C LEU A 9 34.81 25.00 30.36
N PRO A 10 33.83 24.11 30.60
CA PRO A 10 33.58 22.97 29.72
C PRO A 10 32.46 23.37 28.73
N ALA A 11 32.75 23.40 27.43
CA ALA A 11 32.55 22.29 26.50
C ALA A 11 31.06 21.90 26.39
N ALA A 12 30.29 22.50 25.48
CA ALA A 12 30.09 22.04 24.09
C ALA A 12 29.05 20.92 23.94
N LEU A 13 28.33 21.01 22.82
CA LEU A 13 27.39 20.03 22.22
C LEU A 13 25.93 20.10 22.69
N LEU A 14 25.24 21.16 22.24
CA LEU A 14 23.81 21.06 21.93
C LEU A 14 23.68 20.09 20.74
N ALA A 15 23.37 18.83 21.04
CA ALA A 15 23.13 17.80 20.04
C ALA A 15 21.88 18.17 19.22
N VAL A 16 22.09 18.58 17.97
CA VAL A 16 21.05 18.60 16.94
C VAL A 16 20.60 17.16 16.74
N MET A 17 19.43 16.81 17.29
CA MET A 17 18.75 15.56 16.93
C MET A 17 18.31 15.68 15.46
N LEU A 18 19.18 15.22 14.57
CA LEU A 18 18.83 14.94 13.20
C LEU A 18 17.90 13.72 13.21
N THR A 19 16.59 13.95 13.31
CA THR A 19 15.59 12.91 13.08
C THR A 19 15.69 12.51 11.62
N ALA A 20 16.51 11.49 11.35
CA ALA A 20 16.50 10.78 10.08
C ALA A 20 15.10 10.18 9.92
N GLY A 21 14.26 10.86 9.14
CA GLY A 21 12.98 10.31 8.70
C GLY A 21 13.28 9.04 7.93
N THR A 22 13.03 7.89 8.55
CA THR A 22 13.02 6.60 7.87
C THR A 22 11.93 6.69 6.80
N CYS A 23 12.35 6.90 5.55
CA CYS A 23 11.49 6.76 4.38
C CYS A 23 11.10 5.28 4.30
N LEU A 24 10.04 4.88 4.99
CA LEU A 24 9.42 3.58 4.74
C LEU A 24 8.98 3.58 3.27
N PRO A 25 9.13 2.45 2.56
CA PRO A 25 8.71 2.36 1.17
C PRO A 25 7.21 2.68 1.09
N ALA A 26 6.86 3.73 0.34
CA ALA A 26 5.49 4.19 0.14
C ALA A 26 4.55 3.06 -0.32
N ALA A 27 5.09 2.09 -1.07
CA ALA A 27 4.37 0.91 -1.55
C ALA A 27 3.56 0.16 -0.47
N GLY A 28 4.03 0.11 0.78
CA GLY A 28 3.29 -0.53 1.87
C GLY A 28 2.10 0.30 2.38
N ALA A 29 2.27 1.63 2.44
CA ALA A 29 1.21 2.56 2.83
C ALA A 29 0.14 2.69 1.73
N ASP A 30 0.56 2.72 0.46
CA ASP A 30 -0.33 2.80 -0.69
C ASP A 30 -1.17 1.52 -0.84
N ALA A 31 -0.58 0.34 -0.64
CA ALA A 31 -1.33 -0.92 -0.61
C ALA A 31 -2.35 -0.98 0.54
N ALA A 32 -2.03 -0.44 1.72
CA ALA A 32 -2.97 -0.37 2.84
C ALA A 32 -4.15 0.55 2.54
N ARG A 33 -3.90 1.73 1.96
CA ARG A 33 -4.94 2.65 1.46
C ARG A 33 -5.79 1.96 0.38
N GLY A 34 -5.15 1.29 -0.56
CA GLY A 34 -5.80 0.52 -1.62
C GLY A 34 -6.73 -0.57 -1.10
N ARG A 35 -6.34 -1.27 -0.03
CA ARG A 35 -7.21 -2.24 0.64
C ARG A 35 -8.50 -1.61 1.16
N ILE A 36 -8.39 -0.45 1.81
CA ILE A 36 -9.56 0.25 2.38
C ILE A 36 -10.52 0.66 1.25
N LEU A 37 -9.98 1.29 0.19
CA LEU A 37 -10.77 1.67 -0.99
C LEU A 37 -11.42 0.45 -1.65
N ALA A 38 -10.69 -0.65 -1.81
CA ALA A 38 -11.23 -1.88 -2.37
C ALA A 38 -12.34 -2.49 -1.50
N MET A 39 -12.23 -2.44 -0.18
CA MET A 39 -13.29 -2.88 0.73
C MET A 39 -14.55 -2.01 0.59
N GLN A 40 -14.42 -0.72 0.36
CA GLN A 40 -15.55 0.19 0.19
C GLN A 40 -16.23 0.06 -1.18
N LEU A 41 -15.43 -0.06 -2.24
CA LEU A 41 -15.91 0.07 -3.61
C LEU A 41 -16.13 -1.27 -4.33
N CYS A 42 -15.35 -2.30 -3.96
CA CYS A 42 -15.26 -3.54 -4.74
C CYS A 42 -15.88 -4.75 -4.02
N SER A 43 -16.08 -4.67 -2.69
CA SER A 43 -16.52 -5.79 -1.85
C SER A 43 -17.93 -6.31 -2.16
N ARG A 44 -18.78 -5.50 -2.80
CA ARG A 44 -20.12 -5.92 -3.23
C ARG A 44 -20.07 -7.07 -4.25
N CYS A 45 -19.02 -7.13 -5.06
CA CYS A 45 -18.89 -8.09 -6.15
C CYS A 45 -17.67 -9.01 -6.02
N HIS A 46 -16.65 -8.58 -5.28
CA HIS A 46 -15.37 -9.27 -5.15
C HIS A 46 -15.07 -9.60 -3.68
N VAL A 47 -14.42 -10.74 -3.48
CA VAL A 47 -13.79 -11.06 -2.20
C VAL A 47 -12.50 -10.25 -2.07
N ILE A 48 -12.40 -9.47 -0.99
CA ILE A 48 -11.25 -8.61 -0.70
C ILE A 48 -10.42 -9.22 0.44
N GLY A 49 -9.12 -9.39 0.21
CA GLY A 49 -8.21 -9.96 1.21
C GLY A 49 -8.12 -11.48 1.18
N ARG A 50 -7.76 -12.09 2.32
CA ARG A 50 -7.39 -13.51 2.45
C ARG A 50 -8.54 -14.44 2.82
N GLU A 51 -9.69 -13.89 3.14
CA GLU A 51 -10.85 -14.69 3.54
C GLU A 51 -11.43 -15.35 2.30
N GLN A 52 -11.16 -16.63 2.14
CA GLN A 52 -11.80 -17.46 1.14
C GLN A 52 -13.27 -17.61 1.51
N ALA A 53 -14.11 -16.81 0.86
CA ALA A 53 -15.54 -16.94 1.04
C ALA A 53 -16.05 -18.17 0.27
N ALA A 54 -16.71 -19.08 0.99
CA ALA A 54 -17.34 -20.26 0.41
C ALA A 54 -18.55 -19.82 -0.43
N GLY A 55 -18.41 -19.82 -1.76
CA GLY A 55 -19.51 -19.50 -2.68
C GLY A 55 -19.08 -18.74 -3.93
N GLY A 56 -20.00 -18.65 -4.90
CA GLY A 56 -19.81 -17.93 -6.17
C GLY A 56 -20.06 -16.43 -6.01
N PHE A 57 -18.99 -15.64 -6.04
CA PHE A 57 -19.08 -14.18 -6.16
C PHE A 57 -19.34 -13.78 -7.61
N VAL A 58 -19.85 -12.56 -7.81
CA VAL A 58 -20.07 -12.01 -9.16
C VAL A 58 -18.74 -11.91 -9.92
N GLY A 59 -17.66 -11.49 -9.22
CA GLY A 59 -16.31 -11.43 -9.75
C GLY A 59 -15.32 -12.33 -9.01
N PRO A 60 -14.14 -12.60 -9.59
CA PRO A 60 -13.07 -13.35 -8.92
C PRO A 60 -12.59 -12.65 -7.64
N SER A 61 -12.04 -13.38 -6.68
CA SER A 61 -11.39 -12.78 -5.51
C SER A 61 -10.18 -11.94 -5.93
N PHE A 62 -9.80 -10.94 -5.13
CA PHE A 62 -8.61 -10.14 -5.41
C PHE A 62 -7.32 -10.97 -5.42
N ILE A 63 -7.23 -12.02 -4.59
CA ILE A 63 -6.14 -13.01 -4.69
C ILE A 63 -6.20 -13.74 -6.03
N GLY A 64 -7.39 -14.20 -6.46
CA GLY A 64 -7.59 -14.82 -7.75
C GLY A 64 -7.10 -13.93 -8.90
N ILE A 65 -7.50 -12.65 -8.90
CA ILE A 65 -7.02 -11.63 -9.85
C ILE A 65 -5.49 -11.50 -9.77
N ALA A 66 -4.94 -11.29 -8.57
CA ALA A 66 -3.51 -11.10 -8.35
C ALA A 66 -2.68 -12.28 -8.92
N THR A 67 -3.16 -13.51 -8.77
CA THR A 67 -2.45 -14.71 -9.20
C THR A 67 -2.47 -14.98 -10.71
N MET A 68 -3.29 -14.27 -11.50
CA MET A 68 -3.29 -14.46 -12.95
C MET A 68 -1.96 -13.99 -13.57
N PRO A 69 -1.35 -14.77 -14.49
CA PRO A 69 -0.10 -14.36 -15.15
C PRO A 69 -0.21 -13.03 -15.90
N SER A 70 -1.41 -12.72 -16.40
CA SER A 70 -1.72 -11.48 -17.12
C SER A 70 -1.86 -10.25 -16.23
N THR A 71 -1.99 -10.41 -14.91
CA THR A 71 -2.21 -9.28 -14.00
C THR A 71 -0.93 -8.46 -13.87
N THR A 72 -0.94 -7.25 -14.41
CA THR A 72 0.16 -6.28 -14.32
C THR A 72 -0.43 -4.92 -13.95
N GLY A 73 0.40 -3.99 -13.45
CA GLY A 73 -0.07 -2.64 -13.14
C GLY A 73 -0.71 -1.96 -14.35
N LEU A 74 -0.11 -2.10 -15.54
CA LEU A 74 -0.67 -1.56 -16.79
C LEU A 74 -2.00 -2.22 -17.18
N ALA A 75 -2.09 -3.56 -17.10
CA ALA A 75 -3.33 -4.26 -17.41
C ALA A 75 -4.47 -3.83 -16.48
N LEU A 76 -4.17 -3.69 -15.17
CA LEU A 76 -5.16 -3.23 -14.19
C LEU A 76 -5.53 -1.76 -14.39
N SER A 77 -4.58 -0.88 -14.73
CA SER A 77 -4.86 0.54 -14.94
C SER A 77 -5.81 0.77 -16.12
N VAL A 78 -5.62 0.03 -17.22
CA VAL A 78 -6.51 0.04 -18.38
C VAL A 78 -7.86 -0.59 -18.03
N PHE A 79 -7.85 -1.72 -17.31
CA PHE A 79 -9.08 -2.41 -16.92
C PHE A 79 -10.00 -1.53 -16.05
N LEU A 80 -9.43 -0.85 -15.04
CA LEU A 80 -10.18 0.00 -14.12
C LEU A 80 -10.72 1.30 -14.75
N GLN A 81 -10.33 1.62 -15.99
CA GLN A 81 -10.86 2.79 -16.73
C GLN A 81 -12.16 2.48 -17.47
N ASN A 82 -12.53 1.21 -17.61
CA ASN A 82 -13.60 0.79 -18.52
C ASN A 82 -14.76 0.13 -17.77
N HIS A 83 -15.98 0.35 -18.28
CA HIS A 83 -17.12 -0.49 -17.95
C HIS A 83 -16.93 -1.89 -18.55
N HIS A 84 -17.33 -2.92 -17.81
CA HIS A 84 -17.57 -4.24 -18.39
C HIS A 84 -18.90 -4.82 -17.89
N GLN A 85 -19.47 -5.80 -18.60
CA GLN A 85 -20.89 -6.19 -18.46
C GLN A 85 -21.40 -6.50 -17.03
N ARG A 86 -20.52 -6.79 -16.07
CA ARG A 86 -20.87 -7.12 -14.68
C ARG A 86 -20.18 -6.24 -13.63
N MET A 87 -19.37 -5.26 -14.03
CA MET A 87 -18.75 -4.28 -13.13
C MET A 87 -19.10 -2.88 -13.58
N PRO A 88 -19.66 -2.05 -12.68
CA PRO A 88 -19.92 -0.65 -12.99
C PRO A 88 -18.59 0.08 -13.23
N SER A 89 -18.62 1.21 -13.94
CA SER A 89 -17.46 2.10 -13.89
C SER A 89 -17.38 2.68 -12.50
N LEU A 90 -16.20 2.52 -11.92
CA LEU A 90 -15.84 3.19 -10.71
C LEU A 90 -15.31 4.58 -11.09
N GLN A 91 -15.90 5.62 -10.53
CA GLN A 91 -15.34 6.97 -10.61
C GLN A 91 -14.14 7.03 -9.67
N LEU A 92 -12.99 6.54 -10.13
CA LEU A 92 -11.74 6.53 -9.38
C LEU A 92 -10.86 7.69 -9.84
N GLU A 93 -10.42 8.50 -8.89
CA GLU A 93 -9.28 9.39 -9.11
C GLU A 93 -8.02 8.57 -9.41
N ARG A 94 -7.01 9.24 -9.98
CA ARG A 94 -5.77 8.55 -10.40
C ARG A 94 -5.08 7.87 -9.22
N ASP A 95 -4.96 8.55 -8.09
CA ASP A 95 -4.28 8.05 -6.89
C ASP A 95 -5.06 6.92 -6.21
N GLU A 96 -6.39 6.97 -6.22
CA GLU A 96 -7.24 5.88 -5.74
C GLU A 96 -7.06 4.61 -6.57
N ARG A 97 -7.02 4.77 -7.89
CA ARG A 97 -6.79 3.67 -8.82
C ARG A 97 -5.42 3.04 -8.61
N ASP A 98 -4.38 3.87 -8.50
CA ASP A 98 -3.01 3.42 -8.29
C ASP A 98 -2.89 2.68 -6.94
N ALA A 99 -3.47 3.20 -5.86
CA ALA A 99 -3.50 2.53 -4.57
C ALA A 99 -4.21 1.16 -4.64
N ILE A 100 -5.36 1.06 -5.32
CA ILE A 100 -6.05 -0.23 -5.52
C ILE A 100 -5.19 -1.21 -6.31
N ILE A 101 -4.48 -0.74 -7.34
CA ILE A 101 -3.57 -1.56 -8.14
C ILE A 101 -2.43 -2.09 -7.26
N ASP A 102 -1.80 -1.22 -6.48
CA ASP A 102 -0.72 -1.59 -5.56
C ASP A 102 -1.18 -2.64 -4.56
N TYR A 103 -2.40 -2.50 -4.03
CA TYR A 103 -2.99 -3.51 -3.17
C TYR A 103 -3.20 -4.86 -3.89
N ILE A 104 -3.75 -4.88 -5.10
CA ILE A 104 -3.93 -6.13 -5.86
C ILE A 104 -2.57 -6.79 -6.12
N LEU A 105 -1.56 -6.01 -6.49
CA LEU A 105 -0.22 -6.52 -6.78
C LEU A 105 0.52 -7.00 -5.53
N SER A 106 0.29 -6.37 -4.37
CA SER A 106 0.91 -6.81 -3.10
C SER A 106 0.46 -8.23 -2.72
N LEU A 107 -0.75 -8.65 -3.11
CA LEU A 107 -1.27 -9.99 -2.87
C LEU A 107 -0.52 -11.09 -3.63
N LYS A 108 0.31 -10.75 -4.63
CA LYS A 108 1.19 -11.73 -5.32
C LYS A 108 2.33 -12.23 -4.43
N ALA A 109 2.91 -11.32 -3.65
CA ALA A 109 4.09 -11.61 -2.83
C ALA A 109 3.75 -12.46 -1.59
N ASP A 110 2.50 -12.41 -1.15
CA ASP A 110 1.99 -13.05 0.07
C ASP A 110 1.57 -14.52 -0.09
N ARG A 111 2.01 -15.19 -1.16
CA ARG A 111 1.78 -16.62 -1.39
C ARG A 111 2.38 -17.44 -0.23
N PRO A 112 1.59 -18.20 0.58
CA PRO A 112 2.18 -19.34 1.26
C PRO A 112 2.64 -20.29 0.15
N ALA A 113 3.93 -20.62 0.11
CA ALA A 113 4.46 -21.62 -0.80
C ALA A 113 3.69 -22.93 -0.56
N THR A 114 2.69 -23.21 -1.40
CA THR A 114 2.01 -24.50 -1.41
C THR A 114 3.00 -25.52 -1.95
N ARG A 115 3.46 -26.36 -1.03
CA ARG A 115 3.92 -27.73 -1.22
C ARG A 115 2.90 -28.54 -2.01
#